data_AF-A0A7J8LWV9-F1
#
_entry.id   AF-A0A7J8LWV9-F1
#
_cell.length_a   1.000
_cell.length_b   1.000
_cell.length_c   1.000
_cell.angle_alpha   90.00
_cell.angle_beta   90.00
_cell.angle_gamma   90.00
#
_symmetry.space_group_name_H-M   'P 1'
#
loop_
_entity.id
_entity.type
_entity.pdbx_description
1 polymer ?
#
loop_
_entity_poly.entity_id
_entity_poly.type
_entity_poly.pdbx_seq_one_letter_code
_entity_poly.pdbx_strand_id
1 'polypeptide(L)'
;MGLFEKRRARKFFIYVQDYDDNDPKSYEGLDLNKFTGLDACKLLQCRKYGLEDDTIDFIGHALALHSNDSYLDQPALGFIKRMKLYAESLARFQGGSPYIYPLYGLGELPQAFARLSAVYGGTYMLHKPECKVEFDADGKATGVTSEGETAKCKKVVCDPSYLPDKVKKVGKVARAICIMSHPIPDTNNSHSAQVILPQKQLGRKSDMYLFCCSYAHNVAPKGKYIAFVSAEAETDNPEVELKPGVDLLGPVEEIFYDTYDRYVPTNDHAADSCFISASYDPTTHFETTVNDVIEMYTKITGKVLDLSVDLSAASAASEE
;
A
#
# COMPACT_ATOMS: atom_id res chain seq x y z
N MET A 1 20.05 -14.35 -11.15
CA MET A 1 20.81 -13.60 -12.18
C MET A 1 22.25 -14.09 -12.32
N GLY A 2 22.62 -14.61 -13.50
CA GLY A 2 24.02 -14.89 -13.86
C GLY A 2 24.85 -13.61 -14.07
N LEU A 3 26.16 -13.74 -14.30
CA LEU A 3 27.09 -12.59 -14.41
C LEU A 3 26.72 -11.63 -15.55
N PHE A 4 26.36 -12.15 -16.72
CA PHE A 4 25.98 -11.34 -17.87
C PHE A 4 24.65 -10.61 -17.64
N GLU A 5 23.69 -11.31 -17.06
CA GLU A 5 22.40 -10.72 -16.72
C GLU A 5 22.54 -9.60 -15.69
N LYS A 6 23.39 -9.78 -14.66
CA LYS A 6 23.72 -8.70 -13.71
C LYS A 6 24.27 -7.44 -14.39
N ARG A 7 25.07 -7.58 -15.45
CA ARG A 7 25.60 -6.43 -16.21
C ARG A 7 24.50 -5.72 -17.00
N ARG A 8 23.57 -6.47 -17.59
CA ARG A 8 22.41 -5.93 -18.31
C ARG A 8 21.47 -5.21 -17.34
N ALA A 9 21.13 -5.84 -16.21
CA ALA A 9 20.32 -5.25 -15.14
C ALA A 9 20.96 -3.97 -14.57
N ARG A 10 22.29 -3.96 -14.35
CA ARG A 10 23.00 -2.75 -13.91
C ARG A 10 22.82 -1.58 -14.88
N LYS A 11 22.94 -1.82 -16.19
CA LYS A 11 22.75 -0.76 -17.19
C LYS A 11 21.32 -0.21 -17.15
N PHE A 12 20.34 -1.10 -16.97
CA PHE A 12 18.96 -0.71 -16.80
C PHE A 12 18.73 0.15 -15.54
N PHE A 13 19.30 -0.23 -14.39
CA PHE A 13 19.17 0.56 -13.17
C PHE A 13 19.82 1.95 -13.27
N ILE A 14 20.94 2.07 -14.00
CA ILE A 14 21.55 3.39 -14.29
C ILE A 14 20.59 4.25 -15.10
N TYR A 15 20.00 3.71 -16.15
CA TYR A 15 19.00 4.43 -16.95
C TYR A 15 17.80 4.90 -16.11
N VAL A 16 17.29 4.05 -15.21
CA VAL A 16 16.21 4.42 -14.30
C VAL A 16 16.62 5.59 -13.39
N GLN A 17 17.84 5.55 -12.84
CA GLN A 17 18.35 6.62 -11.97
C GLN A 17 18.52 7.95 -12.73
N ASP A 18 19.10 7.89 -13.93
CA ASP A 18 19.42 9.05 -14.75
C ASP A 18 18.18 9.65 -15.46
N TYR A 19 17.04 8.96 -15.45
CA TYR A 19 15.81 9.43 -16.07
C TYR A 19 15.25 10.68 -15.37
N ASP A 20 15.03 11.77 -16.11
CA ASP A 20 14.44 13.02 -15.64
C ASP A 20 13.28 13.45 -16.56
N ASP A 21 12.08 13.64 -16.00
CA ASP A 21 10.87 14.10 -16.69
C ASP A 21 11.07 15.45 -17.42
N ASN A 22 12.07 16.23 -17.04
CA ASN A 22 12.36 17.54 -17.62
C ASN A 22 13.52 17.54 -18.63
N ASP A 23 14.23 16.41 -18.80
CA ASP A 23 15.32 16.28 -19.76
C ASP A 23 15.00 15.25 -20.85
N PRO A 24 14.53 15.66 -22.04
CA PRO A 24 14.28 14.75 -23.15
C PRO A 24 15.49 13.91 -23.59
N LYS A 25 16.72 14.30 -23.23
CA LYS A 25 17.91 13.49 -23.53
C LYS A 25 17.98 12.23 -22.66
N SER A 26 17.51 12.31 -21.41
CA SER A 26 17.49 11.16 -20.48
C SER A 26 16.55 10.05 -20.95
N TYR A 27 15.65 10.36 -21.88
CA TYR A 27 14.73 9.38 -22.48
C TYR A 27 15.48 8.41 -23.38
N GLU A 28 16.70 8.78 -23.82
CA GLU A 28 17.54 7.99 -24.72
C GLU A 28 16.74 7.47 -25.95
N GLY A 29 15.90 8.35 -26.52
CA GLY A 29 15.04 8.07 -27.67
C GLY A 29 13.73 7.33 -27.37
N LEU A 30 13.36 7.12 -26.11
CA LEU A 30 12.14 6.42 -25.69
C LEU A 30 11.04 7.39 -25.21
N ASP A 31 9.92 7.50 -25.94
CA ASP A 31 8.72 8.21 -25.47
C ASP A 31 7.91 7.37 -24.46
N LEU A 32 8.26 7.47 -23.17
CA LEU A 32 7.65 6.66 -22.10
C LEU A 32 6.15 6.90 -21.87
N ASN A 33 5.57 7.96 -22.45
CA ASN A 33 4.15 8.25 -22.37
C ASN A 33 3.33 7.52 -23.44
N LYS A 34 3.96 7.13 -24.56
CA LYS A 34 3.29 6.43 -25.67
C LYS A 34 3.49 4.92 -25.65
N PHE A 35 4.57 4.45 -25.02
CA PHE A 35 4.83 3.02 -24.93
C PHE A 35 4.08 2.42 -23.74
N THR A 36 3.01 1.67 -24.04
CA THR A 36 2.38 0.78 -23.08
C THR A 36 3.34 -0.34 -22.67
N GLY A 37 3.07 -0.96 -21.53
CA GLY A 37 4.06 -1.64 -20.68
C GLY A 37 4.64 -2.89 -21.29
N LEU A 38 4.08 -3.36 -22.39
CA LEU A 38 4.55 -4.54 -23.10
C LEU A 38 5.56 -4.05 -24.11
N ASP A 39 5.28 -2.95 -24.79
CA ASP A 39 6.19 -2.38 -25.77
C ASP A 39 7.36 -1.68 -25.09
N ALA A 40 7.19 -0.95 -23.99
CA ALA A 40 8.34 -0.35 -23.30
C ALA A 40 9.17 -1.38 -22.55
N CYS A 41 8.54 -2.28 -21.78
CA CYS A 41 9.29 -3.32 -21.07
C CYS A 41 9.86 -4.32 -22.10
N LYS A 42 9.12 -4.74 -23.15
CA LYS A 42 9.71 -5.52 -24.26
C LYS A 42 10.65 -4.71 -25.16
N LEU A 43 10.61 -3.38 -25.25
CA LEU A 43 11.65 -2.58 -25.94
C LEU A 43 12.93 -2.56 -25.09
N LEU A 44 12.80 -2.43 -23.77
CA LEU A 44 13.92 -2.56 -22.82
C LEU A 44 14.49 -4.00 -22.84
N GLN A 45 13.63 -5.03 -22.93
CA GLN A 45 13.99 -6.46 -23.04
C GLN A 45 14.58 -6.81 -24.41
N CYS A 46 13.92 -6.48 -25.52
CA CYS A 46 14.26 -6.94 -26.87
C CYS A 46 15.21 -6.02 -27.64
N ARG A 47 15.25 -4.70 -27.37
CA ARG A 47 16.05 -3.76 -28.19
C ARG A 47 17.23 -3.11 -27.48
N LYS A 48 17.18 -2.90 -26.17
CA LYS A 48 18.18 -2.03 -25.50
C LYS A 48 19.01 -2.70 -24.43
N TYR A 49 18.40 -3.46 -23.52
CA TYR A 49 19.09 -4.02 -22.37
C TYR A 49 19.15 -5.55 -22.34
N GLY A 50 18.23 -6.28 -22.98
CA GLY A 50 18.37 -7.74 -23.12
C GLY A 50 18.08 -8.54 -21.85
N LEU A 51 17.19 -8.05 -20.97
CA LEU A 51 16.87 -8.71 -19.69
C LEU A 51 16.09 -10.01 -19.89
N GLU A 52 16.35 -11.00 -19.03
CA GLU A 52 15.68 -12.30 -18.99
C GLU A 52 14.33 -12.21 -18.26
N ASP A 53 13.36 -13.06 -18.63
CA ASP A 53 11.98 -13.07 -18.10
C ASP A 53 11.93 -13.05 -16.57
N ASP A 54 12.74 -13.89 -15.91
CA ASP A 54 12.83 -13.96 -14.44
C ASP A 54 13.34 -12.65 -13.82
N THR A 55 14.20 -11.91 -14.51
CA THR A 55 14.69 -10.61 -14.04
C THR A 55 13.61 -9.54 -14.15
N ILE A 56 12.79 -9.57 -15.20
CA ILE A 56 11.66 -8.63 -15.32
C ILE A 56 10.63 -8.92 -14.24
N ASP A 57 10.32 -10.20 -14.00
CA ASP A 57 9.43 -10.63 -12.93
C ASP A 57 9.92 -10.10 -11.58
N PHE A 58 11.21 -10.32 -11.26
CA PHE A 58 11.83 -9.77 -10.06
C PHE A 58 11.75 -8.23 -9.99
N ILE A 59 12.08 -7.52 -11.06
CA ILE A 59 12.06 -6.04 -11.05
C ILE A 59 10.63 -5.52 -10.88
N GLY A 60 9.66 -6.06 -11.62
CA GLY A 60 8.27 -5.59 -11.58
C GLY A 60 7.59 -5.82 -10.25
N HIS A 61 7.83 -6.98 -9.64
CA HIS A 61 7.16 -7.39 -8.42
C HIS A 61 7.94 -6.98 -7.16
N ALA A 62 9.27 -7.13 -7.12
CA ALA A 62 10.06 -6.88 -5.91
C ALA A 62 10.62 -5.45 -5.80
N LEU A 63 10.73 -4.71 -6.91
CA LEU A 63 11.25 -3.34 -6.92
C LEU A 63 10.18 -2.30 -7.30
N ALA A 64 9.42 -2.54 -8.38
CA ALA A 64 8.31 -1.65 -8.76
C ALA A 64 7.01 -1.94 -7.97
N LEU A 65 6.97 -3.05 -7.23
CA LEU A 65 5.89 -3.42 -6.30
C LEU A 65 4.52 -3.52 -7.00
N HIS A 66 4.50 -4.02 -8.23
CA HIS A 66 3.25 -4.40 -8.89
C HIS A 66 2.74 -5.72 -8.34
N SER A 67 1.42 -5.84 -8.17
CA SER A 67 0.77 -7.04 -7.64
C SER A 67 0.44 -8.10 -8.70
N ASN A 68 0.47 -7.70 -9.97
CA ASN A 68 0.26 -8.56 -11.13
C ASN A 68 0.84 -7.96 -12.39
N ASP A 69 0.89 -8.76 -13.46
CA ASP A 69 1.48 -8.37 -14.74
C ASP A 69 0.68 -7.35 -15.57
N SER A 70 -0.44 -6.81 -15.08
CA SER A 70 -1.21 -5.82 -15.85
C SER A 70 -0.43 -4.53 -16.13
N TYR A 71 0.62 -4.23 -15.35
CA TYR A 71 1.53 -3.12 -15.65
C TYR A 71 2.27 -3.31 -16.96
N LEU A 72 2.43 -4.56 -17.42
CA LEU A 72 2.97 -4.88 -18.73
C LEU A 72 2.03 -4.45 -19.85
N ASP A 73 0.87 -3.84 -19.63
CA ASP A 73 0.06 -3.25 -20.71
C ASP A 73 -0.14 -1.73 -20.53
N GLN A 74 0.58 -1.10 -19.59
CA GLN A 74 0.42 0.30 -19.18
C GLN A 74 1.65 1.17 -19.47
N PRO A 75 1.52 2.49 -19.68
CA PRO A 75 2.66 3.37 -19.93
C PRO A 75 3.84 3.18 -18.96
N ALA A 76 5.05 3.02 -19.48
CA ALA A 76 6.23 2.68 -18.66
C ALA A 76 6.69 3.80 -17.71
N LEU A 77 6.21 5.03 -17.88
CA LEU A 77 6.55 6.12 -16.98
C LEU A 77 6.22 5.79 -15.51
N GLY A 78 5.05 5.20 -15.26
CA GLY A 78 4.65 4.80 -13.90
C GLY A 78 5.60 3.76 -13.30
N PHE A 79 6.04 2.80 -14.11
CA PHE A 79 7.00 1.78 -13.72
C PHE A 79 8.37 2.37 -13.35
N ILE A 80 8.91 3.26 -14.19
CA ILE A 80 10.18 3.94 -13.92
C ILE A 80 10.10 4.78 -12.64
N LYS A 81 9.00 5.51 -12.42
CA LYS A 81 8.80 6.30 -11.20
C LYS A 81 8.77 5.44 -9.93
N ARG A 82 8.07 4.30 -9.96
CA ARG A 82 8.07 3.32 -8.84
C ARG A 82 9.47 2.78 -8.55
N MET A 83 10.23 2.46 -9.59
CA MET A 83 11.61 2.00 -9.47
C MET A 83 12.54 3.07 -8.87
N LYS A 84 12.40 4.34 -9.29
CA LYS A 84 13.15 5.46 -8.69
C LYS A 84 12.79 5.63 -7.22
N LEU A 85 11.49 5.60 -6.88
CA LEU A 85 11.02 5.69 -5.50
C LEU A 85 11.62 4.59 -4.61
N TYR A 86 11.68 3.35 -5.09
CA TYR A 86 12.32 2.25 -4.38
C TYR A 86 13.80 2.54 -4.13
N ALA A 87 14.54 2.93 -5.18
CA ALA A 87 15.98 3.19 -5.10
C ALA A 87 16.30 4.38 -4.16
N GLU A 88 15.54 5.47 -4.24
CA GLU A 88 15.67 6.63 -3.37
C GLU A 88 15.35 6.27 -1.92
N SER A 89 14.31 5.48 -1.68
CA SER A 89 13.94 5.01 -0.34
C SER A 89 15.01 4.09 0.27
N LEU A 90 15.58 3.18 -0.53
CA LEU A 90 16.68 2.32 -0.12
C LEU A 90 17.94 3.13 0.22
N ALA A 91 18.24 4.16 -0.56
CA ALA A 91 19.41 5.02 -0.33
C ALA A 91 19.24 5.97 0.88
N ARG A 92 18.00 6.25 1.28
CA ARG A 92 17.69 7.19 2.37
C ARG A 92 18.08 6.66 3.75
N PHE A 93 18.00 5.36 3.97
CA PHE A 93 18.21 4.75 5.29
C PHE A 93 19.36 3.73 5.26
N GLN A 94 20.17 3.70 6.32
CA GLN A 94 21.26 2.72 6.47
C GLN A 94 20.79 1.29 6.79
N GLY A 95 19.47 1.04 6.76
CA GLY A 95 18.84 -0.22 7.18
C GLY A 95 18.81 -1.33 6.12
N GLY A 96 19.33 -1.09 4.92
CA GLY A 96 19.42 -2.11 3.86
C GLY A 96 18.09 -2.49 3.21
N SER A 97 17.01 -1.74 3.45
CA SER A 97 15.71 -1.90 2.80
C SER A 97 15.06 -0.52 2.56
N PRO A 98 14.11 -0.39 1.61
CA PRO A 98 13.38 0.85 1.39
C PRO A 98 12.23 1.07 2.40
N TYR A 99 12.08 0.18 3.37
CA TYR A 99 10.92 0.15 4.27
C TYR A 99 11.27 0.67 5.66
N ILE A 100 10.27 1.28 6.29
CA ILE A 100 10.27 1.64 7.71
C ILE A 100 9.01 1.08 8.36
N TYR A 101 9.10 0.78 9.65
CA TYR A 101 7.97 0.30 10.44
C TYR A 101 7.99 0.97 11.81
N PRO A 102 6.86 1.50 12.30
CA PRO A 102 6.80 2.17 13.59
C PRO A 102 7.07 1.20 14.75
N LEU A 103 7.82 1.67 15.75
CA LEU A 103 7.87 0.98 17.04
C LEU A 103 6.46 0.93 17.62
N TYR A 104 6.12 -0.18 18.29
CA TYR A 104 4.78 -0.51 18.81
C TYR A 104 3.71 -0.78 17.74
N GLY A 105 4.09 -0.78 16.46
CA GLY A 105 3.24 -1.22 15.36
C GLY A 105 2.34 -0.14 14.77
N LEU A 106 1.55 -0.54 13.77
CA LEU A 106 0.77 0.39 12.94
C LEU A 106 -0.32 1.15 13.70
N GLY A 107 -0.70 0.69 14.90
CA GLY A 107 -1.64 1.39 15.78
C GLY A 107 -1.17 2.78 16.22
N GLU A 108 0.12 3.06 16.16
CA GLU A 108 0.67 4.40 16.47
C GLU A 108 0.32 5.44 15.42
N LEU A 109 0.11 5.04 14.15
CA LEU A 109 -0.24 5.97 13.07
C LEU A 109 -1.60 6.65 13.30
N PRO A 110 -2.73 5.92 13.48
CA PRO A 110 -4.02 6.57 13.74
C PRO A 110 -4.01 7.33 15.07
N GLN A 111 -3.27 6.88 16.09
CA GLN A 111 -3.11 7.64 17.33
C GLN A 111 -2.41 8.99 17.11
N ALA A 112 -1.34 9.02 16.32
CA ALA A 112 -0.62 10.25 15.99
C ALA A 112 -1.50 11.22 15.19
N PHE A 113 -2.25 10.74 14.19
CA PHE A 113 -3.18 11.58 13.43
C PHE A 113 -4.37 12.05 14.27
N ALA A 114 -4.85 11.22 15.21
CA ALA A 114 -5.90 11.64 16.14
C ALA A 114 -5.42 12.76 17.07
N ARG A 115 -4.20 12.64 17.60
CA ARG A 115 -3.56 13.70 18.36
C ARG A 115 -3.35 14.96 17.53
N LEU A 116 -2.88 14.83 16.30
CA LEU A 116 -2.67 15.96 15.39
C LEU A 116 -4.00 16.71 15.18
N SER A 117 -5.07 16.00 14.85
CA SER A 117 -6.40 16.59 14.70
C SER A 117 -6.91 17.24 15.99
N ALA A 118 -6.63 16.66 17.16
CA ALA A 118 -6.98 17.26 18.45
C ALA A 118 -6.25 18.58 18.75
N VAL A 119 -4.98 18.72 18.33
CA VAL A 119 -4.25 20.00 18.41
C VAL A 119 -4.96 21.10 17.62
N TYR A 120 -5.65 20.73 16.54
CA TYR A 120 -6.45 21.64 15.71
C TYR A 120 -7.93 21.71 16.12
N GLY A 121 -8.28 21.28 17.34
CA GLY A 121 -9.64 21.37 17.89
C GLY A 121 -10.58 20.23 17.50
N GLY A 122 -10.07 19.17 16.87
CA GLY A 122 -10.83 17.95 16.61
C GLY A 122 -11.08 17.13 17.87
N THR A 123 -12.24 16.48 17.96
CA THR A 123 -12.57 15.57 19.06
C THR A 123 -12.77 14.16 18.53
N TYR A 124 -12.04 13.19 19.07
CA TYR A 124 -12.21 11.77 18.74
C TYR A 124 -13.14 11.10 19.75
N MET A 125 -14.20 10.48 19.25
CA MET A 125 -15.16 9.73 20.06
C MET A 125 -15.03 8.24 19.70
N LEU A 126 -14.54 7.44 20.65
CA LEU A 126 -14.51 5.98 20.55
C LEU A 126 -15.72 5.39 21.26
N HIS A 127 -16.05 4.13 20.93
CA HIS A 127 -17.19 3.42 21.54
C HIS A 127 -18.53 4.17 21.38
N LYS A 128 -18.72 4.84 20.24
CA LYS A 128 -19.96 5.53 19.87
C LYS A 128 -20.76 4.62 18.91
N PRO A 129 -21.81 3.93 19.39
CA PRO A 129 -22.51 2.91 18.61
C PRO A 129 -23.50 3.53 17.61
N GLU A 130 -23.96 2.73 16.66
CA GLU A 130 -25.08 3.07 15.76
C GLU A 130 -24.94 4.40 15.01
N CYS A 131 -23.71 4.76 14.63
CA CYS A 131 -23.44 5.94 13.82
C CYS A 131 -24.11 5.82 12.45
N LYS A 132 -25.17 6.61 12.24
CA LYS A 132 -25.95 6.63 11.00
C LYS A 132 -25.80 7.97 10.30
N VAL A 133 -25.47 7.94 9.01
CA VAL A 133 -25.45 9.16 8.18
C VAL A 133 -26.89 9.58 7.86
N GLU A 134 -27.21 10.85 8.10
CA GLU A 134 -28.50 11.44 7.79
C GLU A 134 -28.45 12.17 6.45
N PHE A 135 -29.46 11.94 5.62
CA PHE A 135 -29.58 12.52 4.28
C PHE A 135 -30.81 13.43 4.19
N ASP A 136 -30.74 14.49 3.40
CA ASP A 136 -31.90 15.31 3.05
C ASP A 136 -32.76 14.67 1.93
N ALA A 137 -33.81 15.37 1.52
CA ALA A 137 -34.71 14.91 0.46
C ALA A 137 -34.04 14.75 -0.90
N ASP A 138 -32.92 15.45 -1.13
CA ASP A 138 -32.12 15.38 -2.36
C ASP A 138 -31.03 14.28 -2.28
N GLY A 139 -30.94 13.57 -1.15
CA GLY A 139 -29.98 12.49 -0.93
C GLY A 139 -28.59 12.96 -0.51
N LYS A 140 -28.45 14.20 -0.03
CA LYS A 140 -27.19 14.78 0.41
C LYS A 140 -27.00 14.64 1.92
N ALA A 141 -25.78 14.31 2.35
CA ALA A 141 -25.44 14.15 3.76
C ALA A 141 -25.58 15.49 4.52
N THR A 142 -26.27 15.43 5.66
CA THR A 142 -26.56 16.61 6.51
C THR A 142 -26.06 16.46 7.94
N GLY A 143 -25.68 15.24 8.34
CA GLY A 143 -25.20 14.97 9.68
C GLY A 143 -24.97 13.49 9.93
N VAL A 144 -24.51 13.18 11.14
CA VAL A 144 -24.41 11.81 11.66
C VAL A 144 -25.16 11.75 12.97
N THR A 145 -26.08 10.80 13.10
CA THR A 145 -26.82 10.51 14.32
C THR A 145 -26.19 9.33 15.04
N SER A 146 -26.06 9.43 16.36
CA SER A 146 -25.72 8.30 17.23
C SER A 146 -26.33 8.53 18.61
N GLU A 147 -26.91 7.49 19.21
CA GLU A 147 -27.56 7.55 20.52
C GLU A 147 -28.64 8.65 20.63
N GLY A 148 -29.35 8.92 19.53
CA GLY A 148 -30.41 9.93 19.47
C GLY A 148 -29.94 11.37 19.31
N GLU A 149 -28.63 11.63 19.29
CA GLU A 149 -28.05 12.95 19.05
C GLU A 149 -27.49 13.05 17.63
N THR A 150 -27.73 14.18 16.95
CA THR A 150 -27.26 14.41 15.58
C THR A 150 -26.22 15.52 15.53
N ALA A 151 -25.01 15.18 15.09
CA ALA A 151 -23.97 16.14 14.73
C ALA A 151 -24.14 16.57 13.27
N LYS A 152 -24.46 17.85 13.03
CA LYS A 152 -24.65 18.38 11.66
C LYS A 152 -23.32 18.63 10.98
N CYS A 153 -23.22 18.26 9.71
CA CYS A 153 -22.04 18.49 8.88
C CYS A 153 -22.44 18.68 7.41
N LYS A 154 -21.49 19.18 6.60
CA LYS A 154 -21.68 19.38 5.16
C LYS A 154 -21.11 18.24 4.31
N LYS A 155 -20.23 17.42 4.91
CA LYS A 155 -19.47 16.36 4.27
C LYS A 155 -19.22 15.28 5.30
N VAL A 156 -19.30 14.03 4.88
CA VAL A 156 -19.01 12.85 5.71
C VAL A 156 -17.87 12.08 5.07
N VAL A 157 -16.88 11.72 5.87
CA VAL A 157 -15.79 10.81 5.50
C VAL A 157 -15.95 9.54 6.32
N CYS A 158 -15.95 8.38 5.67
CA CYS A 158 -16.10 7.10 6.37
C CYS A 158 -15.42 5.95 5.61
N ASP A 159 -15.26 4.82 6.29
CA ASP A 159 -14.92 3.56 5.63
C ASP A 159 -16.19 2.86 5.08
N PRO A 160 -16.05 1.81 4.25
CA PRO A 160 -17.17 1.09 3.64
C PRO A 160 -18.24 0.56 4.60
N SER A 161 -17.91 0.28 5.86
CA SER A 161 -18.84 -0.32 6.83
C SER A 161 -19.99 0.60 7.24
N TYR A 162 -19.81 1.92 7.14
CA TYR A 162 -20.82 2.90 7.51
C TYR A 162 -21.88 3.15 6.43
N LEU A 163 -21.57 2.83 5.17
CA LEU A 163 -22.44 3.05 4.00
C LEU A 163 -22.39 1.83 3.05
N PRO A 164 -22.85 0.65 3.48
CA PRO A 164 -22.72 -0.61 2.73
C PRO A 164 -23.50 -0.61 1.40
N ASP A 165 -24.51 0.23 1.26
CA ASP A 165 -25.32 0.44 0.06
C ASP A 165 -24.65 1.33 -0.99
N LYS A 166 -23.57 2.03 -0.63
CA LYS A 166 -22.81 2.96 -1.48
C LYS A 166 -21.43 2.45 -1.87
N VAL A 167 -21.20 1.15 -1.67
CA VAL A 167 -19.95 0.48 -2.01
C VAL A 167 -20.22 -0.80 -2.80
N LYS A 168 -19.21 -1.26 -3.54
CA LYS A 168 -19.23 -2.59 -4.18
C LYS A 168 -18.06 -3.42 -3.71
N LYS A 169 -18.32 -4.71 -3.51
CA LYS A 169 -17.27 -5.70 -3.29
C LYS A 169 -16.45 -5.87 -4.58
N VAL A 170 -15.14 -5.75 -4.48
CA VAL A 170 -14.20 -5.89 -5.61
C VAL A 170 -13.27 -7.09 -5.47
N GLY A 171 -13.23 -7.70 -4.29
CA GLY A 171 -12.29 -8.77 -3.98
C GLY A 171 -12.40 -9.25 -2.55
N LYS A 172 -11.43 -10.07 -2.16
CA LYS A 172 -11.28 -10.60 -0.79
C LYS A 172 -9.79 -10.75 -0.53
N VAL A 173 -9.35 -10.51 0.70
CA VAL A 173 -7.96 -10.74 1.12
C VAL A 173 -7.94 -11.92 2.06
N ALA A 174 -7.00 -12.83 1.82
CA ALA A 174 -6.61 -13.86 2.77
C ALA A 174 -5.38 -13.38 3.54
N ARG A 175 -5.39 -13.55 4.87
CA ARG A 175 -4.27 -13.22 5.75
C ARG A 175 -4.02 -14.36 6.74
N ALA A 176 -2.76 -14.67 6.97
CA ALA A 176 -2.30 -15.51 8.07
C ALA A 176 -1.38 -14.68 8.98
N ILE A 177 -1.65 -14.70 10.27
CA ILE A 177 -0.79 -14.12 11.31
C ILE A 177 -0.10 -15.26 12.02
N CYS A 178 1.22 -15.34 11.92
CA CYS A 178 2.04 -16.43 12.39
C CYS A 178 2.93 -15.97 13.54
N ILE A 179 2.90 -16.67 14.67
CA ILE A 179 3.79 -16.43 15.82
C ILE A 179 4.95 -17.42 15.77
N MET A 180 6.18 -16.91 15.86
CA MET A 180 7.40 -17.71 15.77
C MET A 180 8.40 -17.34 16.87
N SER A 181 9.34 -18.25 17.14
CA SER A 181 10.45 -18.07 18.10
C SER A 181 11.82 -17.93 17.43
N HIS A 182 11.86 -17.67 16.13
CA HIS A 182 13.08 -17.53 15.35
C HIS A 182 12.87 -16.56 14.18
N PRO A 183 13.94 -15.98 13.63
CA PRO A 183 13.86 -15.23 12.39
C PRO A 183 13.46 -16.16 11.22
N ILE A 184 12.95 -15.57 10.14
CA ILE A 184 12.66 -16.31 8.92
C ILE A 184 13.97 -16.93 8.37
N PRO A 185 13.98 -18.21 7.98
CA PRO A 185 15.11 -18.83 7.29
C PRO A 185 15.66 -17.96 6.14
N ASP A 186 16.97 -18.04 5.91
CA ASP A 186 17.66 -17.33 4.80
C ASP A 186 17.55 -15.78 4.81
N THR A 187 17.12 -15.19 5.92
CA THR A 187 17.08 -13.71 6.09
C THR A 187 18.26 -13.14 6.88
N ASN A 188 19.35 -13.90 7.03
CA ASN A 188 20.52 -13.51 7.83
C ASN A 188 20.17 -13.08 9.27
N ASN A 189 19.25 -13.83 9.90
CA ASN A 189 18.74 -13.56 11.25
C ASN A 189 18.11 -12.17 11.43
N SER A 190 17.48 -11.62 10.38
CA SER A 190 16.87 -10.29 10.43
C SER A 190 15.70 -10.24 11.42
N HIS A 191 15.62 -9.14 12.18
CA HIS A 191 14.52 -8.87 13.11
C HIS A 191 13.22 -8.40 12.44
N SER A 192 13.30 -8.05 11.16
CA SER A 192 12.18 -7.76 10.28
C SER A 192 12.58 -8.03 8.84
N ALA A 193 11.62 -8.43 8.02
CA ALA A 193 11.85 -8.68 6.61
C ALA A 193 10.56 -8.45 5.81
N GLN A 194 10.72 -8.04 4.56
CA GLN A 194 9.68 -8.12 3.55
C GLN A 194 10.10 -9.15 2.50
N VAL A 195 9.21 -10.08 2.19
CA VAL A 195 9.36 -11.08 1.15
C VAL A 195 8.15 -10.98 0.25
N ILE A 196 8.41 -10.96 -1.06
CA ILE A 196 7.37 -10.92 -2.10
C ILE A 196 7.51 -12.22 -2.86
N LEU A 197 6.40 -12.93 -3.03
CA LEU A 197 6.31 -14.14 -3.82
C LEU A 197 5.52 -13.79 -5.09
N PRO A 198 6.22 -13.55 -6.22
CA PRO A 198 5.57 -13.19 -7.47
C PRO A 198 4.59 -14.26 -7.93
N GLN A 199 3.47 -13.84 -8.47
CA GLN A 199 2.37 -14.72 -8.85
C GLN A 199 2.76 -15.88 -9.76
N LYS A 200 3.70 -15.66 -10.70
CA LYS A 200 4.15 -16.69 -11.65
C LYS A 200 4.83 -17.86 -10.96
N GLN A 201 5.57 -17.59 -9.87
CA GLN A 201 6.27 -18.62 -9.09
C GLN A 201 5.29 -19.53 -8.32
N LEU A 202 4.07 -19.04 -8.10
CA LEU A 202 3.02 -19.74 -7.36
C LEU A 202 1.86 -20.24 -8.24
N GLY A 203 1.88 -19.94 -9.54
CA GLY A 203 0.75 -20.23 -10.44
C GLY A 203 -0.52 -19.44 -10.10
N ARG A 204 -0.37 -18.24 -9.54
CA ARG A 204 -1.45 -17.35 -9.09
C ARG A 204 -1.72 -16.23 -10.11
N LYS A 205 -2.80 -15.48 -9.90
CA LYS A 205 -3.15 -14.23 -10.63
C LYS A 205 -2.67 -12.97 -9.90
N SER A 206 -2.28 -13.11 -8.64
CA SER A 206 -1.82 -12.03 -7.78
C SER A 206 -0.67 -12.49 -6.89
N ASP A 207 0.23 -11.56 -6.58
CA ASP A 207 1.34 -11.82 -5.68
C ASP A 207 0.88 -12.16 -4.27
N MET A 208 1.75 -12.88 -3.56
CA MET A 208 1.64 -13.10 -2.13
C MET A 208 2.75 -12.30 -1.43
N TYR A 209 2.37 -11.66 -0.34
CA TYR A 209 3.25 -10.82 0.46
C TYR A 209 3.49 -11.48 1.81
N LEU A 210 4.71 -11.34 2.30
CA LEU A 210 5.11 -11.78 3.61
C LEU A 210 5.88 -10.65 4.28
N PHE A 211 5.34 -10.12 5.37
CA PHE A 211 6.00 -9.14 6.21
C PHE A 211 6.25 -9.74 7.59
N CYS A 212 7.46 -9.62 8.09
CA CYS A 212 7.81 -10.03 9.45
C CYS A 212 8.39 -8.88 10.24
N CYS A 213 7.97 -8.80 11.50
CA CYS A 213 8.53 -7.95 12.53
C CYS A 213 8.65 -8.76 13.83
N SER A 214 9.27 -8.18 14.85
CA SER A 214 9.61 -8.91 16.07
C SER A 214 9.68 -7.99 17.28
N TYR A 215 10.08 -8.53 18.41
CA TYR A 215 10.37 -7.78 19.63
C TYR A 215 11.27 -6.55 19.43
N ALA A 216 12.12 -6.51 18.40
CA ALA A 216 12.91 -5.32 18.07
C ALA A 216 12.05 -4.07 17.74
N HIS A 217 10.79 -4.30 17.34
CA HIS A 217 9.81 -3.26 17.04
C HIS A 217 8.80 -3.07 18.19
N ASN A 218 9.01 -3.69 19.35
CA ASN A 218 8.08 -3.67 20.49
C ASN A 218 6.66 -4.17 20.19
N VAL A 219 6.49 -5.02 19.17
CA VAL A 219 5.21 -5.63 18.80
C VAL A 219 5.02 -7.04 19.37
N ALA A 220 6.08 -7.62 19.92
CA ALA A 220 6.07 -8.98 20.48
C ALA A 220 7.02 -9.07 21.70
N PRO A 221 6.81 -10.05 22.62
CA PRO A 221 7.75 -10.33 23.70
C PRO A 221 9.14 -10.70 23.19
N LYS A 222 10.18 -10.47 24.00
CA LYS A 222 11.58 -10.78 23.65
C LYS A 222 11.73 -12.22 23.13
N GLY A 223 12.38 -12.38 21.98
CA GLY A 223 12.59 -13.67 21.32
C GLY A 223 11.45 -14.10 20.39
N LYS A 224 10.32 -13.38 20.35
CA LYS A 224 9.18 -13.67 19.48
C LYS A 224 9.17 -12.82 18.21
N TYR A 225 8.69 -13.43 17.14
CA TYR A 225 8.49 -12.85 15.82
C TYR A 225 7.02 -13.00 15.43
N ILE A 226 6.52 -12.03 14.68
CA ILE A 226 5.18 -12.04 14.09
C ILE A 226 5.37 -11.89 12.59
N ALA A 227 4.88 -12.86 11.84
CA ALA A 227 4.85 -12.81 10.38
C ALA A 227 3.41 -12.71 9.88
N PHE A 228 3.20 -11.89 8.86
CA PHE A 228 1.94 -11.68 8.19
C PHE A 228 2.10 -12.17 6.76
N VAL A 229 1.36 -13.22 6.39
CA VAL A 229 1.27 -13.69 5.01
C VAL A 229 -0.06 -13.21 4.45
N SER A 230 -0.07 -12.48 3.34
CA SER A 230 -1.29 -11.97 2.73
C SER A 230 -1.30 -12.07 1.22
N ALA A 231 -2.48 -12.31 0.64
CA ALA A 231 -2.70 -12.33 -0.80
C ALA A 231 -4.15 -11.97 -1.14
N GLU A 232 -4.41 -11.58 -2.38
CA GLU A 232 -5.78 -11.49 -2.90
C GLU A 232 -6.34 -12.92 -2.99
N ALA A 233 -7.47 -13.17 -2.34
CA ALA A 233 -8.04 -14.50 -2.25
C ALA A 233 -8.59 -14.95 -3.62
N GLU A 234 -8.02 -16.03 -4.15
CA GLU A 234 -8.49 -16.70 -5.36
C GLU A 234 -9.46 -17.85 -5.02
N THR A 235 -9.50 -18.25 -3.75
CA THR A 235 -10.38 -19.29 -3.19
C THR A 235 -10.95 -18.87 -1.83
N ASP A 236 -11.90 -19.65 -1.30
CA ASP A 236 -12.41 -19.48 0.07
C ASP A 236 -11.61 -20.27 1.13
N ASN A 237 -10.46 -20.85 0.77
CA ASN A 237 -9.62 -21.63 1.67
C ASN A 237 -8.25 -20.96 1.90
N PRO A 238 -8.15 -20.03 2.87
CA PRO A 238 -6.91 -19.27 3.12
C PRO A 238 -5.74 -20.16 3.55
N GLU A 239 -5.99 -21.30 4.20
CA GLU A 239 -4.94 -22.20 4.68
C GLU A 239 -4.16 -22.84 3.53
N VAL A 240 -4.87 -23.33 2.52
CA VAL A 240 -4.26 -23.91 1.32
C VAL A 240 -3.59 -22.83 0.49
N GLU A 241 -4.25 -21.68 0.37
CA GLU A 241 -3.80 -20.61 -0.48
C GLU A 241 -2.52 -19.92 0.03
N LEU A 242 -2.43 -19.70 1.34
CA LEU A 242 -1.28 -19.03 1.98
C LEU A 242 -0.16 -20.01 2.36
N LYS A 243 -0.38 -21.32 2.21
CA LYS A 243 0.59 -22.37 2.54
C LYS A 243 1.99 -22.11 1.97
N PRO A 244 2.18 -21.71 0.69
CA PRO A 244 3.52 -21.43 0.17
C PRO A 244 4.28 -20.36 0.96
N GLY A 245 3.60 -19.30 1.41
CA GLY A 245 4.21 -18.25 2.23
C GLY A 245 4.44 -18.69 3.67
N VAL A 246 3.51 -19.46 4.25
CA VAL A 246 3.65 -20.01 5.60
C VAL A 246 4.81 -21.02 5.67
N ASP A 247 4.99 -21.86 4.66
CA ASP A 247 6.06 -22.85 4.61
C ASP A 247 7.46 -22.21 4.59
N LEU A 248 7.60 -20.98 4.05
CA LEU A 248 8.85 -20.22 4.10
C LEU A 248 9.23 -19.76 5.52
N LEU A 249 8.27 -19.71 6.45
CA LEU A 249 8.52 -19.26 7.81
C LEU A 249 9.32 -20.28 8.62
N GLY A 250 9.31 -21.58 8.27
CA GLY A 250 9.83 -22.64 9.12
C GLY A 250 8.86 -22.99 10.26
N PRO A 251 9.34 -23.50 11.43
CA PRO A 251 8.47 -23.84 12.56
C PRO A 251 7.63 -22.66 13.10
N VAL A 252 6.32 -22.78 12.99
CA VAL A 252 5.36 -21.79 13.53
C VAL A 252 4.72 -22.34 14.81
N GLU A 253 4.59 -21.50 15.84
CA GLU A 253 3.96 -21.89 17.11
C GLU A 253 2.44 -21.81 17.05
N GLU A 254 1.93 -20.76 16.42
CA GLU A 254 0.50 -20.49 16.30
C GLU A 254 0.20 -19.75 15.00
N ILE A 255 -0.94 -20.07 14.37
CA ILE A 255 -1.38 -19.41 13.13
C ILE A 255 -2.83 -18.97 13.27
N PHE A 256 -3.09 -17.70 12.99
CA PHE A 256 -4.44 -17.13 12.90
C PHE A 256 -4.74 -16.81 11.45
N TYR A 257 -5.66 -17.56 10.84
CA TYR A 257 -6.16 -17.26 9.51
C TYR A 257 -7.37 -16.32 9.59
N ASP A 258 -7.39 -15.32 8.73
CA ASP A 258 -8.46 -14.35 8.59
C ASP A 258 -8.71 -14.04 7.12
N THR A 259 -9.96 -13.70 6.79
CA THR A 259 -10.32 -13.21 5.47
C THR A 259 -11.28 -12.05 5.59
N TYR A 260 -11.10 -11.02 4.77
CA TYR A 260 -12.03 -9.90 4.71
C TYR A 260 -12.31 -9.50 3.27
N ASP A 261 -13.54 -9.03 3.05
CA ASP A 261 -13.98 -8.54 1.76
C ASP A 261 -13.44 -7.13 1.49
N ARG A 262 -13.05 -6.88 0.24
CA ARG A 262 -12.59 -5.57 -0.20
C ARG A 262 -13.70 -4.81 -0.91
N TYR A 263 -13.86 -3.55 -0.54
CA TYR A 263 -14.87 -2.66 -1.09
C TYR A 263 -14.24 -1.40 -1.68
N VAL A 264 -14.93 -0.84 -2.68
CA VAL A 264 -14.64 0.50 -3.22
C VAL A 264 -15.93 1.32 -3.31
N PRO A 265 -15.87 2.65 -3.18
CA PRO A 265 -17.02 3.53 -3.37
C PRO A 265 -17.65 3.37 -4.75
N THR A 266 -18.98 3.44 -4.79
CA THR A 266 -19.78 3.53 -6.03
C THR A 266 -20.65 4.79 -6.09
N ASN A 267 -20.66 5.59 -5.02
CA ASN A 267 -21.47 6.78 -4.94
C ASN A 267 -20.92 7.94 -5.77
N ASP A 268 -21.83 8.84 -6.17
CA ASP A 268 -21.47 10.16 -6.65
C ASP A 268 -21.26 11.10 -5.45
N HIS A 269 -20.00 11.23 -5.04
CA HIS A 269 -19.60 12.07 -3.91
C HIS A 269 -19.96 13.55 -4.10
N ALA A 270 -20.13 14.03 -5.35
CA ALA A 270 -20.53 15.41 -5.61
C ALA A 270 -22.03 15.61 -5.33
N ALA A 271 -22.84 14.58 -5.57
CA ALA A 271 -24.27 14.59 -5.28
C ALA A 271 -24.55 14.40 -3.79
N ASP A 272 -23.97 13.37 -3.16
CA ASP A 272 -24.34 12.99 -1.80
C ASP A 272 -23.44 13.57 -0.69
N SER A 273 -22.29 14.17 -1.03
CA SER A 273 -21.30 14.69 -0.08
C SER A 273 -20.72 13.65 0.89
N CYS A 274 -20.76 12.36 0.50
CA CYS A 274 -20.09 11.27 1.20
C CYS A 274 -18.78 10.88 0.49
N PHE A 275 -17.71 10.75 1.26
CA PHE A 275 -16.38 10.39 0.78
C PHE A 275 -15.96 9.09 1.48
N ILE A 276 -16.07 7.97 0.75
CA ILE A 276 -15.88 6.64 1.32
C ILE A 276 -14.49 6.13 0.89
N SER A 277 -13.69 5.65 1.84
CA SER A 277 -12.38 5.05 1.53
C SER A 277 -12.52 3.69 0.86
N ALA A 278 -11.49 3.25 0.14
CA ALA A 278 -11.37 1.86 -0.26
C ALA A 278 -10.97 0.98 0.95
N SER A 279 -11.29 -0.31 0.91
CA SER A 279 -10.70 -1.28 1.83
C SER A 279 -9.21 -1.48 1.55
N TYR A 280 -8.43 -1.74 2.60
CA TYR A 280 -7.02 -2.11 2.47
C TYR A 280 -6.85 -3.33 1.55
N ASP A 281 -5.77 -3.31 0.78
CA ASP A 281 -5.40 -4.37 -0.14
C ASP A 281 -4.42 -5.37 0.54
N PRO A 282 -4.01 -6.47 -0.12
CA PRO A 282 -3.13 -7.45 0.51
C PRO A 282 -1.66 -7.01 0.55
N THR A 283 -1.30 -5.84 -0.01
CA THR A 283 0.09 -5.38 -0.06
C THR A 283 0.61 -5.04 1.34
N THR A 284 1.90 -5.21 1.55
CA THR A 284 2.56 -4.97 2.85
C THR A 284 3.21 -3.58 2.94
N HIS A 285 2.77 -2.64 2.09
CA HIS A 285 3.23 -1.25 2.08
C HIS A 285 2.05 -0.28 1.88
N PHE A 286 2.22 1.00 2.17
CA PHE A 286 1.11 1.96 2.21
C PHE A 286 0.81 2.71 0.90
N GLU A 287 1.49 2.42 -0.21
CA GLU A 287 1.37 3.28 -1.40
C GLU A 287 -0.07 3.41 -1.94
N THR A 288 -0.80 2.29 -2.05
CA THR A 288 -2.20 2.32 -2.50
C THR A 288 -3.13 3.03 -1.50
N THR A 289 -2.90 2.84 -0.20
CA THR A 289 -3.61 3.58 0.87
C THR A 289 -3.36 5.08 0.79
N VAL A 290 -2.11 5.51 0.63
CA VAL A 290 -1.75 6.93 0.55
C VAL A 290 -2.36 7.56 -0.70
N ASN A 291 -2.39 6.84 -1.82
CA ASN A 291 -3.05 7.31 -3.05
C ASN A 291 -4.56 7.53 -2.82
N ASP A 292 -5.25 6.61 -2.14
CA ASP A 292 -6.67 6.77 -1.78
C ASP A 292 -6.90 8.01 -0.90
N VAL A 293 -6.04 8.24 0.09
CA VAL A 293 -6.09 9.44 0.95
C VAL A 293 -5.90 10.73 0.16
N ILE A 294 -4.90 10.79 -0.75
CA ILE A 294 -4.63 11.98 -1.56
C ILE A 294 -5.78 12.25 -2.55
N GLU A 295 -6.31 11.21 -3.18
CA GLU A 295 -7.45 11.32 -4.08
C GLU A 295 -8.68 11.83 -3.32
N MET A 296 -8.94 11.28 -2.13
CA MET A 296 -10.04 11.70 -1.28
C MET A 296 -9.88 13.15 -0.81
N TYR A 297 -8.69 13.56 -0.39
CA TYR A 297 -8.41 14.96 -0.06
C TYR A 297 -8.73 15.88 -1.23
N THR A 298 -8.34 15.48 -2.44
CA THR A 298 -8.61 16.25 -3.67
C THR A 298 -10.11 16.33 -3.94
N LYS A 299 -10.85 15.23 -3.82
CA LYS A 299 -12.32 15.20 -3.97
C LYS A 299 -13.03 16.08 -2.93
N ILE A 300 -12.55 16.07 -1.68
CA ILE A 300 -13.13 16.86 -0.59
C ILE A 300 -12.84 18.35 -0.78
N THR A 301 -11.61 18.73 -1.10
CA THR A 301 -11.17 20.13 -1.06
C THR A 301 -11.21 20.84 -2.41
N GLY A 302 -11.22 20.08 -3.50
CA GLY A 302 -11.04 20.59 -4.86
C GLY A 302 -9.61 21.05 -5.16
N LYS A 303 -8.63 20.72 -4.31
CA LYS A 303 -7.23 21.14 -4.42
C LYS A 303 -6.29 19.94 -4.43
N VAL A 304 -5.19 20.05 -5.17
CA VAL A 304 -4.08 19.09 -5.07
C VAL A 304 -3.42 19.27 -3.70
N LEU A 305 -3.14 18.16 -3.01
CA LEU A 305 -2.47 18.20 -1.72
C LEU A 305 -1.05 18.76 -1.88
N ASP A 306 -0.78 19.88 -1.23
CA ASP A 306 0.54 20.50 -1.17
C ASP A 306 1.12 20.34 0.24
N LEU A 307 2.14 19.48 0.36
CA LEU A 307 2.83 19.20 1.61
C LEU A 307 4.04 20.12 1.85
N SER A 308 4.29 21.10 0.97
CA SER A 308 5.35 22.10 1.16
C SER A 308 4.94 23.24 2.10
N VAL A 309 3.64 23.31 2.45
CA VAL A 309 3.09 24.32 3.36
C VAL A 309 3.57 24.06 4.79
N ASP A 310 4.26 25.03 5.37
CA ASP A 310 4.71 24.99 6.75
C ASP A 310 3.51 25.04 7.72
N LEU A 311 3.20 23.91 8.34
CA LEU A 311 2.11 23.77 9.30
C LEU A 311 2.43 24.34 10.70
N SER A 312 3.68 24.76 10.96
CA SER A 312 4.08 25.31 12.26
C SER A 312 3.34 26.60 12.61
N ALA A 313 2.91 27.36 11.61
CA ALA A 313 2.09 28.56 11.78
C ALA A 313 0.67 28.27 12.28
N ALA A 314 0.12 27.08 12.01
CA ALA A 314 -1.25 26.76 12.40
C ALA A 314 -1.36 26.34 13.89
N SER A 315 -0.26 25.87 14.49
CA SER A 315 -0.15 25.58 15.93
C SER A 315 0.07 26.81 16.82
N ALA A 316 0.37 27.99 16.25
CA ALA A 316 0.69 29.20 17.01
C ALA A 316 -0.53 30.13 17.24
N ALA A 317 -1.70 29.80 16.67
CA ALA A 317 -2.89 30.67 16.71
C ALA A 317 -3.80 30.43 17.94
N SER A 318 -3.36 29.65 18.94
CA SER A 318 -4.11 29.38 20.17
C SER A 318 -3.56 30.08 21.42
N GLU A 319 -2.61 31.01 21.27
CA GLU A 319 -2.15 31.91 22.34
C GLU A 319 -2.62 33.35 22.11
N GLU A 320 -3.94 33.59 22.09
CA GLU A 320 -4.54 34.92 22.39
C GLU A 320 -5.82 34.76 23.22
#